data_AF-A0A6P5N8T1-F1
#
_entry.id   AF-A0A6P5N8T1-F1
#
_cell.length_a   1.000
_cell.length_b   1.000
_cell.length_c   1.000
_cell.angle_alpha   90.00
_cell.angle_beta   90.00
_cell.angle_gamma   90.00
#
_symmetry.space_group_name_H-M   'P 1'
#
loop_
_entity.id
_entity.type
_entity.pdbx_description
1 polymer ?
#
loop_
_entity_poly.entity_id
_entity_poly.type
_entity_poly.pdbx_seq_one_letter_code
_entity_poly.pdbx_strand_id
1 'polypeptide(L)'
;MAKPVTCQFELEHKAYWATRYLNLDSEAIGIKRMLQLNELDKFRYSAYENAKLYKERTKLLHDKKIAIRVFEPGQRVLLYNSRLKFFPEKLKSRWSGSFVVTRALPYGHVEIQE
;
A
#
# COMPACT_ATOMS: atom_id res chain seq x y z
N MET A 1 16.35 71.78 -17.81
CA MET A 1 15.69 70.55 -17.30
C MET A 1 16.74 69.71 -16.59
N ALA A 2 16.81 69.78 -15.26
CA ALA A 2 17.75 68.99 -14.46
C ALA A 2 17.17 67.59 -14.24
N LYS A 3 17.91 66.55 -14.64
CA LYS A 3 17.56 65.16 -14.28
C LYS A 3 17.94 64.93 -12.82
N PRO A 4 17.07 64.35 -11.97
CA PRO A 4 17.44 64.06 -10.60
C PRO A 4 18.50 62.94 -10.61
N VAL A 5 19.69 63.23 -10.09
CA VAL A 5 20.73 62.23 -9.83
C VAL A 5 20.30 61.50 -8.56
N THR A 6 19.62 60.36 -8.74
CA THR A 6 19.51 59.36 -7.68
C THR A 6 20.88 58.71 -7.49
N CYS A 7 21.45 58.81 -6.30
CA CYS A 7 22.75 58.23 -5.95
C CYS A 7 22.72 56.70 -6.14
N GLN A 8 23.63 56.16 -6.97
CA GLN A 8 23.71 54.72 -7.29
C GLN A 8 23.79 53.83 -6.04
N PHE A 9 24.47 54.30 -4.99
CA PHE A 9 24.59 53.60 -3.72
C PHE A 9 23.23 53.29 -3.04
N GLU A 10 22.27 54.21 -3.11
CA GLU A 10 20.95 53.98 -2.51
C GLU A 10 20.16 52.89 -3.25
N LEU A 11 20.34 52.81 -4.58
CA LEU A 11 19.69 51.80 -5.41
C LEU A 11 20.29 50.42 -5.16
N GLU A 12 21.61 50.32 -5.04
CA GLU A 12 22.31 49.07 -4.71
C GLU A 12 21.94 48.57 -3.30
N HIS A 13 21.90 49.46 -2.32
CA HIS A 13 21.49 49.13 -0.96
C HIS A 13 20.03 48.64 -0.90
N LYS A 14 19.11 49.30 -1.62
CA LYS A 14 17.71 48.86 -1.72
C LYS A 14 17.57 47.50 -2.41
N ALA A 15 18.33 47.26 -3.48
CA ALA A 15 18.35 45.96 -4.18
C ALA A 15 18.91 44.83 -3.28
N TYR A 16 19.95 45.13 -2.51
CA TYR A 16 20.52 44.20 -1.54
C TYR A 16 19.50 43.79 -0.46
N TRP A 17 18.80 44.76 0.14
CA TRP A 17 17.78 44.47 1.15
C TRP A 17 16.56 43.74 0.58
N ALA A 18 16.12 44.08 -0.62
CA ALA A 18 15.04 43.35 -1.29
C ALA A 18 15.41 41.88 -1.54
N THR A 19 16.65 41.63 -2.00
CA THR A 19 17.16 40.27 -2.23
C THR A 19 17.23 39.47 -0.93
N ARG A 20 17.74 40.08 0.15
CA ARG A 20 17.80 39.45 1.49
C ARG A 20 16.41 39.12 2.02
N TYR A 21 15.44 40.01 1.85
CA TYR A 21 14.07 39.81 2.30
C TYR A 21 13.38 38.65 1.56
N LEU A 22 13.47 38.62 0.22
CA LEU A 22 12.90 37.54 -0.60
C LEU A 22 13.52 36.16 -0.31
N ASN A 23 14.83 36.13 -0.01
CA ASN A 23 15.52 34.87 0.31
C ASN A 23 15.08 34.29 1.67
N LEU A 24 14.84 35.13 2.68
CA LEU A 24 14.36 34.67 3.99
C LEU A 24 12.98 34.02 3.90
N ASP A 25 12.07 34.62 3.14
CA ASP A 25 10.74 34.04 2.89
C ASP A 25 10.85 32.69 2.17
N SER A 26 11.78 32.56 1.22
CA SER A 26 12.01 31.30 0.51
C SER A 26 12.50 30.16 1.42
N GLU A 27 13.37 30.46 2.39
CA GLU A 27 13.88 29.50 3.37
C GLU A 27 12.78 29.08 4.36
N ALA A 28 12.01 30.04 4.88
CA ALA A 28 10.87 29.78 5.76
C ALA A 28 9.78 28.92 5.07
N ILE A 29 9.49 29.20 3.80
CA ILE A 29 8.58 28.38 2.98
C ILE A 29 9.15 26.97 2.76
N GLY A 30 10.46 26.87 2.53
CA GLY A 30 11.16 25.59 2.38
C GLY A 30 11.06 24.71 3.64
N ILE A 31 11.35 25.28 4.80
CA ILE A 31 11.24 24.60 6.10
C ILE A 31 9.80 24.17 6.36
N LYS A 32 8.82 25.06 6.12
CA LYS A 32 7.39 24.73 6.29
C LYS A 32 6.96 23.55 5.42
N ARG A 33 7.37 23.52 4.14
CA ARG A 33 7.09 22.40 3.23
C ARG A 33 7.74 21.11 3.72
N MET A 34 8.99 21.17 4.19
CA MET A 34 9.71 20.01 4.71
C MET A 34 9.02 19.42 5.95
N LEU A 35 8.55 20.27 6.88
CA LEU A 35 7.80 19.85 8.06
C LEU A 35 6.48 19.15 7.66
N GLN A 36 5.73 19.74 6.73
CA GLN A 36 4.49 19.14 6.23
C GLN A 36 4.72 17.77 5.58
N LEU A 37 5.80 17.61 4.80
CA LEU A 37 6.15 16.32 4.19
C LEU A 37 6.51 15.27 5.26
N ASN A 38 7.29 15.66 6.26
CA ASN A 38 7.67 14.76 7.35
C ASN A 38 6.45 14.30 8.17
N GLU A 39 5.47 15.19 8.40
CA GLU A 39 4.19 14.82 9.02
C GLU A 39 3.43 13.80 8.16
N LEU A 40 3.32 14.02 6.85
CA LEU A 40 2.67 13.08 5.93
C LEU A 40 3.33 11.70 5.93
N ASP A 41 4.66 11.65 5.96
CA ASP A 41 5.39 10.38 6.00
C ASP A 41 5.17 9.62 7.32
N LYS A 42 5.06 10.33 8.45
CA LYS A 42 4.65 9.71 9.73
C LYS A 42 3.25 9.12 9.66
N PHE A 43 2.29 9.83 9.05
CA PHE A 43 0.94 9.32 8.87
C PHE A 43 0.91 8.07 7.99
N ARG A 44 1.65 8.08 6.86
CA ARG A 44 1.78 6.92 5.97
C ARG A 44 2.38 5.72 6.70
N TYR A 45 3.46 5.94 7.46
CA TYR A 45 4.11 4.89 8.22
C TYR A 45 3.14 4.26 9.22
N SER A 46 2.42 5.08 10.00
CA SER A 46 1.40 4.59 10.94
C SER A 46 0.30 3.81 10.23
N ALA A 47 -0.20 4.28 9.09
CA ALA A 47 -1.21 3.58 8.31
C ALA A 47 -0.73 2.20 7.83
N TYR A 48 0.52 2.10 7.37
CA TYR A 48 1.09 0.82 6.93
C TYR A 48 1.29 -0.16 8.07
N GLU A 49 1.79 0.28 9.21
CA GLU A 49 1.93 -0.57 10.40
C GLU A 49 0.56 -1.08 10.88
N ASN A 50 -0.45 -0.21 10.92
CA ASN A 50 -1.81 -0.59 11.27
C ASN A 50 -2.41 -1.60 10.27
N ALA A 51 -2.19 -1.39 8.98
CA ALA A 51 -2.67 -2.31 7.94
C ALA A 51 -1.98 -3.69 8.04
N LYS A 52 -0.68 -3.71 8.33
CA LYS A 52 0.09 -4.94 8.54
C LYS A 52 -0.45 -5.71 9.75
N LEU A 53 -0.60 -5.05 10.89
CA LEU A 53 -1.16 -5.62 12.12
C LEU A 53 -2.56 -6.21 11.90
N TYR A 54 -3.43 -5.48 11.18
CA TYR A 54 -4.77 -5.96 10.89
C TYR A 54 -4.77 -7.23 10.03
N LYS A 55 -3.92 -7.28 9.00
CA LYS A 55 -3.76 -8.47 8.14
C LYS A 55 -3.25 -9.66 8.95
N GLU A 56 -2.26 -9.46 9.80
CA GLU A 56 -1.71 -10.51 10.67
C GLU A 56 -2.75 -11.05 11.64
N ARG A 57 -3.48 -10.18 12.35
CA ARG A 57 -4.56 -10.58 13.26
C ARG A 57 -5.65 -11.36 12.54
N THR A 58 -6.09 -10.84 11.40
CA THR A 58 -7.13 -11.49 10.59
C THR A 58 -6.67 -12.86 10.10
N LYS A 59 -5.42 -12.98 9.65
CA LYS A 59 -4.84 -14.27 9.26
C LYS A 59 -4.80 -15.25 10.42
N LEU A 60 -4.32 -14.84 11.59
CA LEU A 60 -4.29 -15.70 12.77
C LEU A 60 -5.69 -16.19 13.18
N LEU A 61 -6.69 -15.33 13.13
CA LEU A 61 -8.08 -15.71 13.43
C LEU A 61 -8.66 -16.62 12.35
N HIS A 62 -8.31 -16.40 11.08
CA HIS A 62 -8.73 -17.25 9.98
C HIS A 62 -8.11 -18.64 10.10
N ASP A 63 -6.78 -18.72 10.25
CA ASP A 63 -6.04 -19.97 10.34
C ASP A 63 -6.46 -20.80 11.57
N LYS A 64 -6.77 -20.15 12.71
CA LYS A 64 -7.36 -20.82 13.89
C LYS A 64 -8.72 -21.47 13.61
N LYS A 65 -9.48 -20.96 12.65
CA LYS A 65 -10.80 -21.50 12.27
C LYS A 65 -10.72 -22.58 11.19
N ILE A 66 -9.57 -22.74 10.52
CA ILE A 66 -9.39 -23.79 9.53
C ILE A 66 -9.29 -25.13 10.26
N ALA A 67 -10.28 -25.98 10.05
CA ALA A 67 -10.21 -27.37 10.52
C ALA A 67 -9.18 -28.13 9.68
N ILE A 68 -8.22 -28.75 10.35
CA ILE A 68 -7.27 -29.67 9.70
C ILE A 68 -8.06 -30.85 9.17
N ARG A 69 -8.02 -31.07 7.85
CA ARG A 69 -8.58 -32.25 7.20
C ARG A 69 -7.44 -33.12 6.70
N VAL A 70 -7.43 -34.37 7.15
CA VAL A 70 -6.54 -35.42 6.63
C VAL A 70 -7.31 -36.15 5.54
N PHE A 71 -6.67 -36.33 4.39
CA PHE A 71 -7.24 -37.05 3.26
C PHE A 71 -6.59 -38.42 3.17
N GLU A 72 -7.42 -39.45 3.02
CA GLU A 72 -6.93 -40.81 2.81
C GLU A 72 -6.96 -41.16 1.31
N PRO A 73 -5.99 -41.94 0.81
CA PRO A 73 -6.04 -42.49 -0.54
C PRO A 73 -7.36 -43.25 -0.79
N GLY A 74 -7.99 -43.00 -1.93
CA GLY A 74 -9.29 -43.59 -2.32
C GLY A 74 -10.51 -42.75 -1.90
N GLN A 75 -10.34 -41.68 -1.12
CA GLN A 75 -11.44 -40.80 -0.73
C GLN A 75 -11.96 -39.97 -1.91
N ARG A 76 -13.29 -39.83 -2.04
CA ARG A 76 -13.90 -38.92 -3.01
C ARG A 76 -13.98 -37.49 -2.46
N VAL A 77 -13.45 -36.53 -3.20
CA VAL A 77 -13.38 -35.11 -2.82
C VAL A 77 -13.90 -34.21 -3.94
N LEU A 78 -14.43 -33.04 -3.60
CA LEU A 78 -14.83 -32.00 -4.56
C LEU A 78 -13.75 -30.92 -4.62
N LEU A 79 -13.40 -30.50 -5.84
CA LEU A 79 -12.40 -29.45 -6.02
C LEU A 79 -13.07 -28.06 -6.03
N TYR A 80 -12.77 -27.24 -5.03
CA TYR A 80 -13.21 -25.84 -5.02
C TYR A 80 -12.40 -25.02 -6.02
N ASN A 81 -13.08 -24.40 -6.98
CA ASN A 81 -12.47 -23.48 -7.93
C ASN A 81 -12.68 -22.03 -7.46
N SER A 82 -11.63 -21.45 -6.89
CA SER A 82 -11.59 -20.05 -6.48
C SER A 82 -11.39 -19.08 -7.63
N ARG A 83 -11.05 -19.56 -8.86
CA ARG A 83 -10.88 -18.69 -10.03
C ARG A 83 -12.24 -18.16 -10.47
N LEU A 84 -12.43 -16.90 -10.16
CA LEU A 84 -13.61 -16.12 -10.49
C LEU A 84 -13.61 -15.89 -12.00
N LYS A 85 -14.52 -16.56 -12.73
CA LYS A 85 -14.72 -16.31 -14.17
C LYS A 85 -15.70 -15.15 -14.33
N PHE A 86 -15.35 -14.18 -15.17
CA PHE A 86 -16.25 -13.11 -15.57
C PHE A 86 -17.40 -13.71 -16.38
N PHE A 87 -18.61 -13.63 -15.84
CA PHE A 87 -19.85 -13.93 -16.54
C PHE A 87 -20.67 -12.63 -16.63
N PRO A 88 -21.53 -12.48 -17.66
CA PRO A 88 -22.31 -11.26 -17.88
C PRO A 88 -23.27 -10.92 -16.73
N GLU A 89 -23.60 -11.87 -15.85
CA GLU A 89 -24.43 -11.62 -14.66
C GLU A 89 -23.61 -11.39 -13.38
N LYS A 90 -22.96 -12.45 -12.86
CA LYS A 90 -22.31 -12.43 -11.54
C LYS A 90 -21.11 -13.35 -11.49
N LEU A 91 -20.16 -12.92 -10.67
CA LEU A 91 -18.92 -13.61 -10.40
C LEU A 91 -19.18 -14.67 -9.31
N LYS A 92 -19.13 -15.96 -9.70
CA LYS A 92 -19.45 -17.11 -8.84
C LYS A 92 -18.25 -18.05 -8.74
N SER A 93 -17.92 -18.49 -7.52
CA SER A 93 -17.03 -19.64 -7.32
C SER A 93 -17.80 -20.94 -7.59
N ARG A 94 -17.11 -21.97 -8.09
CA ARG A 94 -17.72 -23.25 -8.46
C ARG A 94 -17.01 -24.40 -7.78
N TRP A 95 -17.76 -25.42 -7.39
CA TRP A 95 -17.23 -26.73 -7.06
C TRP A 95 -17.16 -27.54 -8.36
N SER A 96 -15.99 -28.08 -8.67
CA SER A 96 -15.78 -29.02 -9.77
C SER A 96 -16.10 -30.44 -9.27
N GLY A 97 -16.27 -31.40 -10.18
CA GLY A 97 -16.83 -32.74 -9.93
C GLY A 97 -16.12 -33.57 -8.84
N SER A 98 -16.59 -34.81 -8.65
CA SER A 98 -15.97 -35.72 -7.68
C SER A 98 -14.66 -36.28 -8.24
N PHE A 99 -13.58 -36.10 -7.50
CA PHE A 99 -12.27 -36.67 -7.80
C PHE A 99 -11.88 -37.69 -6.74
N VAL A 100 -11.04 -38.65 -7.10
CA VAL A 100 -10.49 -39.64 -6.16
C VAL A 100 -9.10 -39.20 -5.74
N VAL A 101 -8.85 -39.19 -4.43
CA VAL A 101 -7.52 -38.92 -3.88
C VAL A 101 -6.59 -40.09 -4.16
N THR A 102 -5.50 -39.85 -4.87
CA THR A 102 -4.46 -40.86 -5.16
C THR A 102 -3.43 -40.91 -4.04
N ARG A 103 -2.92 -39.73 -3.64
CA ARG A 103 -1.90 -39.59 -2.60
C ARG A 103 -2.14 -38.31 -1.80
N ALA A 104 -1.94 -38.40 -0.49
CA ALA A 104 -1.91 -37.25 0.40
C ALA A 104 -0.47 -37.05 0.91
N LEU A 105 0.06 -35.85 0.70
CA LEU A 105 1.42 -35.48 1.10
C LEU A 105 1.39 -34.69 2.42
N PRO A 106 2.46 -34.77 3.24
CA PRO A 106 2.45 -34.27 4.62
C PRO A 106 2.22 -32.75 4.76
N TYR A 107 2.52 -31.97 3.72
CA TYR A 107 2.32 -30.52 3.72
C TYR A 107 0.93 -30.09 3.17
N GLY A 108 -0.03 -31.02 3.08
CA GLY A 108 -1.41 -30.73 2.68
C GLY A 108 -1.68 -30.69 1.18
N HIS A 109 -0.69 -31.07 0.35
CA HIS A 109 -0.93 -31.30 -1.07
C HIS A 109 -1.64 -32.64 -1.26
N VAL A 110 -2.61 -32.67 -2.18
CA VAL A 110 -3.38 -33.87 -2.48
C VAL A 110 -3.35 -34.08 -3.99
N GLU A 111 -2.87 -35.24 -4.41
CA GLU A 111 -2.95 -35.68 -5.80
C GLU A 111 -4.33 -36.27 -6.04
N ILE A 112 -5.04 -35.73 -7.02
CA ILE A 112 -6.39 -36.15 -7.38
C ILE A 112 -6.40 -36.71 -8.80
N GLN A 113 -7.18 -37.77 -9.00
CA GLN A 113 -7.45 -38.37 -10.29
C GLN A 113 -8.94 -38.23 -10.61
N GLU A 114 -9.25 -37.99 -11.89
CA GLU A 114 -10.62 -37.93 -12.42
C GLU A 114 -11.23 -39.33 -12.56
#